data_AF-A0AAU6FWX4-F1
#
_entry.id   AF-A0AAU6FWX4-F1
#
_cell.length_a   1.000
_cell.length_b   1.000
_cell.length_c   1.000
_cell.angle_alpha   90.00
_cell.angle_beta   90.00
_cell.angle_gamma   90.00
#
_symmetry.space_group_name_H-M   'P 1'
#
loop_
_entity.id
_entity.type
_entity.pdbx_description
1 polymer ?
#
loop_
_entity_poly.entity_id
_entity_poly.type
_entity_poly.pdbx_seq_one_letter_code
_entity_poly.pdbx_strand_id
1 'polypeptide(L)'
;MKAGRPQGGPKGHNEQANALALFLRNLTKGLTVRDLADRYKSAGSKTLWGEYRSGTKTIHLHVLERLVHDLAHDERSRTQLLATARDLHAQAVAAQQPAAPAEPEAVSRPVAPEETLDQATTTLQDAERLIHILLGVIAGLQIQLTPPTATAAPSAASMPQGAGDINQAANDLREAESSLLQVRLVHTALTRVRNDAAASLPRSEADTAQSPAYSEDSGDDHALPVRDSAASRGAAAILLVSRATLTEQHTAARTLIARLSGTPTTMYDTDTLLALPSSGAPTGPDAAQARDGSTRWRTAKVAVTAVALTAVVTAAVLVTTLGLPNHEPARTAAQDKTPETTAALPRSSPSPTPSSSTTTSRGPSATPPARSPSPSPSALKTRSTSSVPDTYVGAWEGEFTEPGEQAPSLRRIVLREGLVGTEIADIMTQSRTSLCQAEGTLRSTGTLLVIAPRTTTATPTHLCTPAGDITLRTHGDAGLTWKSDGITVTLHRASSPDRAVPAPYVGTWWAQDGNDPTSSVRMTIRQGALGKARATFTWDGDAHHCEGFSILASGGDTLVFGPETVTASQPEGFCTQTPSRVMTRPQDDTMHVQWADSPDGTQLRAFTFSRVN
;
A
#
# COMPACT_ATOMS: atom_id res chain seq x y z
N MET A 1 -17.58 -20.46 44.70
CA MET A 1 -17.03 -19.62 43.61
C MET A 1 -15.77 -18.93 44.13
N LYS A 2 -14.60 -19.10 43.49
CA LYS A 2 -13.39 -18.38 43.91
C LYS A 2 -13.51 -16.92 43.47
N ALA A 3 -13.63 -15.99 44.42
CA ALA A 3 -13.63 -14.57 44.12
C ALA A 3 -12.27 -14.20 43.51
N GLY A 4 -12.26 -13.90 42.21
CA GLY A 4 -11.08 -13.37 41.54
C GLY A 4 -10.68 -12.02 42.14
N ARG A 5 -9.41 -11.64 41.99
CA ARG A 5 -8.93 -10.32 42.44
C ARG A 5 -9.82 -9.21 41.83
N PRO A 6 -10.29 -8.23 42.62
CA PRO A 6 -11.12 -7.15 42.10
C PRO A 6 -10.37 -6.46 40.96
N GLN A 7 -11.02 -6.35 39.80
CA GLN A 7 -10.46 -5.59 38.69
C GLN A 7 -10.45 -4.10 39.07
N GLY A 8 -9.32 -3.44 38.82
CA GLY A 8 -9.18 -1.99 39.05
C GLY A 8 -10.22 -1.17 38.28
N GLY A 9 -10.25 0.13 38.53
CA GLY A 9 -11.13 1.06 37.80
C GLY A 9 -10.91 1.00 36.27
N PRO A 10 -11.86 1.53 35.48
CA PRO A 10 -11.68 1.66 34.04
C PRO A 10 -10.43 2.51 33.72
N LYS A 11 -9.80 2.21 32.59
CA LYS A 11 -8.50 2.69 32.10
C LYS A 11 -8.54 3.05 30.60
N GLY A 12 -9.72 3.37 30.09
CA GLY A 12 -9.87 3.86 28.72
C GLY A 12 -9.34 5.28 28.59
N HIS A 13 -8.94 5.61 27.37
CA HIS A 13 -8.33 6.90 27.01
C HIS A 13 -9.32 8.07 27.04
N ASN A 14 -10.62 7.79 27.00
CA ASN A 14 -11.69 8.78 27.04
C ASN A 14 -12.88 8.27 27.89
N GLU A 15 -13.80 9.18 28.25
CA GLU A 15 -14.96 8.87 29.09
C GLU A 15 -15.92 7.89 28.41
N GLN A 16 -16.05 7.95 27.09
CA GLN A 16 -16.92 7.10 26.29
C GLN A 16 -16.46 5.63 26.32
N ALA A 17 -15.15 5.38 26.17
CA ALA A 17 -14.56 4.06 26.31
C ALA A 17 -14.72 3.52 27.74
N ASN A 18 -14.60 4.39 28.75
CA ASN A 18 -14.82 4.02 30.15
C ASN A 18 -16.29 3.65 30.41
N ALA A 19 -17.25 4.38 29.83
CA ALA A 19 -18.67 4.09 29.93
C ALA A 19 -19.02 2.73 29.29
N LEU A 20 -18.49 2.46 28.09
CA LEU A 20 -18.66 1.16 27.43
C LEU A 20 -18.04 0.02 28.26
N ALA A 21 -16.86 0.22 28.84
CA ALA A 21 -16.22 -0.77 29.69
C ALA A 21 -17.02 -1.07 30.97
N LEU A 22 -17.61 -0.04 31.60
CA LEU A 22 -18.49 -0.20 32.76
C LEU A 22 -19.76 -0.96 32.39
N PHE A 23 -20.38 -0.65 31.25
CA PHE A 23 -21.50 -1.41 30.71
C PHE A 23 -21.13 -2.89 30.53
N LEU A 24 -20.01 -3.18 29.89
CA LEU A 24 -19.51 -4.53 29.68
C LEU A 24 -19.23 -5.27 31.00
N ARG A 25 -18.67 -4.60 32.01
CA ARG A 25 -18.42 -5.18 33.35
C ARG A 25 -19.72 -5.52 34.07
N ASN A 26 -20.75 -4.69 33.93
CA ASN A 26 -22.06 -4.92 34.54
C ASN A 26 -22.77 -6.09 33.85
N LEU A 27 -22.77 -6.12 32.52
CA LEU A 27 -23.33 -7.21 31.72
C LEU A 27 -22.66 -8.55 32.07
N THR A 28 -21.37 -8.54 32.38
CA THR A 28 -20.55 -9.74 32.68
C THR A 28 -20.23 -9.93 34.16
N LYS A 29 -21.02 -9.36 35.08
CA LYS A 29 -20.72 -9.34 36.54
C LYS A 29 -20.52 -10.74 37.16
N GLY A 30 -21.12 -11.78 36.59
CA GLY A 30 -20.98 -13.18 37.05
C GLY A 30 -19.90 -14.01 36.36
N LEU A 31 -19.17 -13.45 35.39
CA LEU A 31 -18.20 -14.18 34.56
C LEU A 31 -16.79 -13.67 34.80
N THR A 32 -15.84 -14.60 34.98
CA THR A 32 -14.42 -14.24 35.02
C THR A 32 -13.90 -13.98 33.61
N VAL A 33 -12.78 -13.26 33.48
CA VAL A 33 -12.09 -13.06 32.19
C VAL A 33 -11.73 -14.39 31.52
N ARG A 34 -11.43 -15.42 32.32
CA ARG A 34 -11.17 -16.78 31.81
C ARG A 34 -12.44 -17.39 31.23
N ASP A 35 -13.56 -17.29 31.92
CA ASP A 35 -14.85 -17.81 31.43
C ASP A 35 -15.27 -17.13 30.12
N LEU A 36 -15.04 -15.81 30.02
CA LEU A 36 -15.32 -15.05 28.80
C LEU A 36 -14.43 -15.51 27.63
N ALA A 37 -13.12 -15.64 27.84
CA ALA A 37 -12.21 -16.13 26.81
C ALA A 37 -12.51 -17.58 26.38
N ASP A 38 -12.91 -18.43 27.33
CA ASP A 38 -13.23 -19.84 27.06
C ASP A 38 -14.57 -19.99 26.33
N ARG A 39 -15.58 -19.16 26.64
CA ARG A 39 -16.91 -19.17 25.98
C ARG A 39 -16.93 -18.44 24.64
N TYR A 40 -16.24 -17.31 24.54
CA TYR A 40 -16.22 -16.43 23.36
C TYR A 40 -14.82 -16.43 22.74
N LYS A 41 -14.36 -17.60 22.29
CA LYS A 41 -13.00 -17.77 21.74
C LYS A 41 -12.72 -16.87 20.53
N SER A 42 -13.75 -16.58 19.73
CA SER A 42 -13.66 -15.68 18.57
C SER A 42 -13.33 -14.24 18.96
N ALA A 43 -13.69 -13.82 20.19
CA ALA A 43 -13.43 -12.48 20.69
C ALA A 43 -12.01 -12.31 21.26
N GLY A 44 -11.18 -13.36 21.21
CA GLY A 44 -9.76 -13.31 21.55
C GLY A 44 -9.37 -13.82 22.94
N SER A 45 -8.13 -13.53 23.32
CA SER A 45 -7.47 -14.14 24.49
C SER A 45 -7.92 -13.52 25.83
N LYS A 46 -7.50 -14.15 26.94
CA LYS A 46 -7.72 -13.63 28.31
C LYS A 46 -7.21 -12.20 28.49
N THR A 47 -6.09 -11.86 27.85
CA THR A 47 -5.52 -10.51 27.91
C THR A 47 -6.47 -9.51 27.26
N LEU A 48 -7.02 -9.87 26.09
CA LEU A 48 -7.90 -9.00 25.31
C LEU A 48 -9.22 -8.73 26.05
N TRP A 49 -9.82 -9.75 26.66
CA TRP A 49 -10.98 -9.58 27.54
C TRP A 49 -10.69 -8.71 28.78
N GLY A 50 -9.45 -8.73 29.27
CA GLY A 50 -8.99 -7.79 30.30
C GLY A 50 -8.99 -6.35 29.79
N GLU A 51 -8.49 -6.12 28.57
CA GLU A 51 -8.41 -4.81 27.92
C GLU A 51 -9.79 -4.24 27.57
N TYR A 52 -10.73 -5.09 27.11
CA TYR A 52 -12.11 -4.69 26.87
C TYR A 52 -12.83 -4.27 28.16
N ARG A 53 -12.68 -5.06 29.23
CA ARG A 53 -13.31 -4.74 30.53
C ARG A 53 -12.65 -3.54 31.23
N SER A 54 -11.40 -3.21 30.91
CA SER A 54 -10.78 -1.97 31.38
C SER A 54 -11.09 -0.78 30.48
N GLY A 55 -11.61 -0.96 29.28
CA GLY A 55 -11.80 0.13 28.30
C GLY A 55 -10.52 0.58 27.63
N THR A 56 -9.40 -0.14 27.85
CA THR A 56 -8.14 0.12 27.16
C THR A 56 -8.25 -0.20 25.67
N LYS A 57 -9.10 -1.16 25.33
CA LYS A 57 -9.56 -1.42 23.96
C LYS A 57 -11.07 -1.40 23.88
N THR A 58 -11.56 -1.05 22.71
CA THR A 58 -12.99 -1.10 22.37
C THR A 58 -13.35 -2.49 21.91
N ILE A 59 -14.38 -3.08 22.53
CA ILE A 59 -14.90 -4.39 22.14
C ILE A 59 -15.59 -4.28 20.79
N HIS A 60 -15.40 -5.26 19.89
CA HIS A 60 -16.09 -5.28 18.61
C HIS A 60 -17.61 -5.39 18.79
N LEU A 61 -18.38 -4.64 18.00
CA LEU A 61 -19.84 -4.57 18.11
C LEU A 61 -20.52 -5.95 18.06
N HIS A 62 -20.14 -6.81 17.11
CA HIS A 62 -20.74 -8.14 16.96
C HIS A 62 -20.53 -9.03 18.21
N VAL A 63 -19.39 -8.90 18.90
CA VAL A 63 -19.12 -9.61 20.16
C VAL A 63 -20.02 -9.07 21.26
N LEU A 64 -20.17 -7.75 21.34
CA LEU A 64 -21.01 -7.09 22.33
C LEU A 64 -22.49 -7.44 22.15
N GLU A 65 -22.99 -7.48 20.91
CA GLU A 65 -24.35 -7.90 20.59
C GLU A 65 -24.60 -9.37 20.96
N ARG A 66 -23.65 -10.26 20.62
CA ARG A 66 -23.72 -11.67 21.04
C ARG A 66 -23.75 -11.82 22.56
N LEU A 67 -22.91 -11.06 23.29
CA LEU A 67 -22.94 -11.05 24.76
C LEU A 67 -24.30 -10.62 25.32
N VAL A 68 -24.90 -9.57 24.77
CA VAL A 68 -26.23 -9.11 25.19
C VAL A 68 -27.27 -10.19 24.90
N HIS A 69 -27.20 -10.81 23.73
CA HIS A 69 -28.12 -11.89 23.35
C HIS A 69 -28.05 -13.09 24.31
N ASP A 70 -26.83 -13.52 24.65
CA ASP A 70 -26.59 -14.70 25.47
C ASP A 70 -26.85 -14.48 26.97
N LEU A 71 -26.71 -13.24 27.45
CA LEU A 71 -26.80 -12.91 28.88
C LEU A 71 -28.12 -12.25 29.28
N ALA A 72 -28.86 -11.66 28.35
CA ALA A 72 -30.18 -11.10 28.63
C ALA A 72 -31.25 -12.21 28.67
N HIS A 73 -31.95 -12.30 29.80
CA HIS A 73 -32.90 -13.37 30.05
C HIS A 73 -34.22 -13.19 29.28
N ASP A 74 -34.70 -11.95 29.17
CA ASP A 74 -35.97 -11.61 28.53
C ASP A 74 -35.78 -10.73 27.28
N GLU A 75 -36.71 -10.86 26.32
CA GLU A 75 -36.66 -10.18 25.02
C GLU A 75 -36.66 -8.66 25.15
N ARG A 76 -37.42 -8.13 26.11
CA ARG A 76 -37.57 -6.69 26.31
C ARG A 76 -36.27 -6.07 26.84
N SER A 77 -35.67 -6.68 27.85
CA SER A 77 -34.36 -6.28 28.37
C SER A 77 -33.27 -6.49 27.34
N ARG A 78 -33.32 -7.56 26.53
CA ARG A 78 -32.39 -7.77 25.41
C ARG A 78 -32.43 -6.62 24.42
N THR A 79 -33.63 -6.22 23.97
CA THR A 79 -33.82 -5.10 23.04
C THR A 79 -33.27 -3.80 23.62
N GLN A 80 -33.55 -3.51 24.90
CA GLN A 80 -33.07 -2.30 25.57
C GLN A 80 -31.54 -2.30 25.72
N LEU A 81 -30.97 -3.41 26.22
CA LEU A 81 -29.53 -3.56 26.40
C LEU A 81 -28.77 -3.47 25.08
N LEU A 82 -29.35 -4.00 24.00
CA LEU A 82 -28.74 -3.99 22.68
C LEU A 82 -28.75 -2.59 22.06
N ALA A 83 -29.81 -1.82 22.27
CA ALA A 83 -29.85 -0.39 21.92
C ALA A 83 -28.79 0.41 22.70
N THR A 84 -28.70 0.22 24.02
CA THR A 84 -27.68 0.88 24.86
C THR A 84 -26.25 0.47 24.46
N ALA A 85 -26.05 -0.81 24.15
CA ALA A 85 -24.75 -1.33 23.72
C ALA A 85 -24.27 -0.69 22.42
N ARG A 86 -25.17 -0.57 21.42
CA ARG A 86 -24.88 0.08 20.13
C ARG A 86 -24.54 1.55 20.29
N ASP A 87 -25.32 2.28 21.09
CA ASP A 87 -25.11 3.70 21.35
C ASP A 87 -23.75 3.96 22.04
N LEU A 88 -23.45 3.24 23.12
CA LEU A 88 -22.16 3.34 23.82
C LEU A 88 -20.98 2.94 22.93
N HIS A 89 -21.14 1.92 22.10
CA HIS A 89 -20.11 1.50 21.15
C HIS A 89 -19.86 2.59 20.11
N ALA A 90 -20.92 3.16 19.51
CA ALA A 90 -20.80 4.25 18.54
C ALA A 90 -20.10 5.47 19.15
N GLN A 91 -20.47 5.88 20.36
CA GLN A 91 -19.83 6.98 21.09
C GLN A 91 -18.35 6.69 21.38
N ALA A 92 -18.02 5.47 21.81
CA ALA A 92 -16.64 5.09 22.07
C ALA A 92 -15.79 5.12 20.78
N VAL A 93 -16.31 4.60 19.66
CA VAL A 93 -15.62 4.62 18.35
C VAL A 93 -15.44 6.04 17.84
N ALA A 94 -16.48 6.87 17.90
CA ALA A 94 -16.40 8.28 17.51
C ALA A 94 -15.35 9.05 18.34
N ALA A 95 -15.22 8.75 19.63
CA ALA A 95 -14.23 9.36 20.51
C ALA A 95 -12.80 8.81 20.33
N GLN A 96 -12.62 7.68 19.63
CA GLN A 96 -11.31 7.13 19.27
C GLN A 96 -10.82 7.62 17.92
N GLN A 97 -11.74 7.97 17.02
CA GLN A 97 -11.36 8.73 15.84
C GLN A 97 -10.70 10.01 16.36
N PRO A 98 -9.44 10.29 16.00
CA PRO A 98 -8.85 11.58 16.30
C PRO A 98 -9.86 12.59 15.80
N ALA A 99 -10.35 13.46 16.70
CA ALA A 99 -11.27 14.53 16.32
C ALA A 99 -10.68 15.14 15.05
N ALA A 100 -11.39 14.98 13.92
CA ALA A 100 -10.96 15.58 12.67
C ALA A 100 -10.58 17.00 13.05
N PRO A 101 -9.29 17.39 12.88
CA PRO A 101 -8.76 18.61 13.48
C PRO A 101 -9.78 19.68 13.18
N ALA A 102 -10.43 20.19 14.24
CA ALA A 102 -11.66 20.99 14.11
C ALA A 102 -11.41 21.93 12.96
N GLU A 103 -12.10 21.73 11.82
CA GLU A 103 -11.74 22.41 10.58
C GLU A 103 -11.57 23.86 10.96
N PRO A 104 -10.33 24.40 10.97
CA PRO A 104 -10.19 25.76 11.40
C PRO A 104 -11.04 26.52 10.40
N GLU A 105 -11.96 27.38 10.86
CA GLU A 105 -12.79 28.22 9.97
C GLU A 105 -11.92 28.99 8.95
N ALA A 106 -10.59 29.01 9.16
CA ALA A 106 -9.55 29.44 8.23
C ALA A 106 -9.36 28.60 6.94
N VAL A 107 -9.83 27.34 6.82
CA VAL A 107 -9.62 26.52 5.58
C VAL A 107 -10.45 27.02 4.39
N SER A 108 -11.44 27.88 4.64
CA SER A 108 -12.18 28.55 3.55
C SER A 108 -11.36 29.65 2.86
N ARG A 109 -10.21 30.05 3.42
CA ARG A 109 -9.34 31.00 2.75
C ARG A 109 -8.39 30.23 1.83
N PRO A 110 -8.46 30.43 0.50
CA PRO A 110 -7.47 29.85 -0.41
C PRO A 110 -6.08 30.34 0.02
N VAL A 111 -5.22 29.41 0.41
CA VAL A 111 -3.81 29.69 0.71
C VAL A 111 -3.14 30.07 -0.60
N ALA A 112 -2.42 31.19 -0.62
CA ALA A 112 -1.70 31.62 -1.81
C ALA A 112 -0.66 30.56 -2.21
N PRO A 113 -0.40 30.35 -3.52
CA PRO A 113 0.60 29.39 -3.97
C PRO A 113 2.01 29.70 -3.43
N GLU A 114 2.34 30.98 -3.21
CA GLU A 114 3.58 31.43 -2.55
C GLU A 114 3.66 30.92 -1.10
N GLU A 115 2.59 31.10 -0.32
CA GLU A 115 2.54 30.62 1.06
C GLU A 115 2.61 29.08 1.13
N THR A 116 1.95 28.39 0.19
CA THR A 116 2.03 26.94 0.07
C THR A 116 3.46 26.48 -0.24
N LEU A 117 4.15 27.17 -1.14
CA LEU A 117 5.54 26.89 -1.50
C LEU A 117 6.49 27.08 -0.32
N ASP A 118 6.33 28.17 0.42
CA ASP A 118 7.13 28.47 1.61
C ASP A 118 6.89 27.43 2.71
N GLN A 119 5.62 27.12 3.01
CA GLN A 119 5.26 26.10 4.00
C GLN A 119 5.78 24.71 3.62
N ALA A 120 5.67 24.32 2.34
CA ALA A 120 6.21 23.06 1.85
C ALA A 120 7.74 23.01 1.96
N THR A 121 8.42 24.12 1.68
CA THR A 121 9.88 24.22 1.77
C THR A 121 10.36 24.10 3.22
N THR A 122 9.74 24.81 4.16
CA THR A 122 10.06 24.70 5.58
C THR A 122 9.82 23.28 6.10
N THR A 123 8.67 22.68 5.76
CA THR A 123 8.33 21.32 6.23
C THR A 123 9.28 20.27 5.62
N LEU A 124 9.75 20.48 4.39
CA LEU A 124 10.74 19.62 3.75
C LEU A 124 12.11 19.71 4.44
N GLN A 125 12.55 20.90 4.86
CA GLN A 125 13.77 21.06 5.66
C GLN A 125 13.67 20.35 7.02
N ASP A 126 12.51 20.41 7.67
CA ASP A 126 12.27 19.67 8.92
C ASP A 126 12.35 18.15 8.71
N ALA A 127 11.78 17.64 7.62
CA ALA A 127 11.88 16.24 7.24
C ALA A 127 13.33 15.82 6.96
N GLU A 128 14.09 16.62 6.20
CA GLU A 128 15.52 16.38 5.95
C GLU A 128 16.32 16.34 7.25
N ARG A 129 16.11 17.28 8.17
CA ARG A 129 16.77 17.30 9.47
C ARG A 129 16.46 16.03 10.26
N LEU A 130 15.21 15.57 10.26
CA LEU A 130 14.79 14.37 10.97
C LEU A 130 15.38 13.09 10.34
N ILE A 131 15.49 13.03 9.01
CA ILE A 131 16.20 11.94 8.30
C ILE A 131 17.65 11.84 8.79
N HIS A 132 18.37 12.97 8.88
CA HIS A 132 19.75 12.96 9.37
C HIS A 132 19.87 12.49 10.83
N ILE A 133 18.94 12.91 11.70
CA ILE A 133 18.89 12.46 13.10
C ILE A 133 18.68 10.93 13.17
N LEU A 134 17.69 10.41 12.43
CA LEU A 134 17.38 8.98 12.43
C LEU A 134 18.53 8.14 11.85
N LEU A 135 19.20 8.61 10.80
CA LEU A 135 20.41 7.95 10.28
C LEU A 135 21.54 7.91 11.31
N GLY A 136 21.73 8.98 12.09
CA GLY A 136 22.69 8.99 13.21
C GLY A 136 22.34 7.99 14.32
N VAL A 137 21.05 7.88 14.68
CA VAL A 137 20.52 6.90 15.65
C VAL A 137 20.78 5.47 15.16
N ILE A 138 20.43 5.18 13.89
CA ILE A 138 20.64 3.86 13.27
C ILE A 138 22.13 3.48 13.29
N ALA A 139 23.02 4.39 12.88
CA ALA A 139 24.46 4.14 12.91
C ALA A 139 24.96 3.86 14.34
N GLY A 140 24.49 4.62 15.33
CA GLY A 140 24.82 4.40 16.74
C GLY A 140 24.38 3.01 17.25
N LEU A 141 23.15 2.59 16.91
CA LEU A 141 22.62 1.27 17.27
C LEU A 141 23.37 0.13 16.58
N GLN A 142 23.74 0.30 15.31
CA GLN A 142 24.53 -0.69 14.57
C GLN A 142 25.93 -0.89 15.18
N ILE A 143 26.57 0.19 15.65
CA ILE A 143 27.85 0.10 16.38
C ILE A 143 27.70 -0.70 17.67
N GLN A 144 26.61 -0.50 18.43
CA GLN A 144 26.34 -1.26 19.66
C GLN A 144 26.07 -2.75 19.42
N LEU A 145 25.42 -3.07 18.30
CA LEU A 145 25.13 -4.46 17.91
C LEU A 145 26.33 -5.17 17.29
N THR A 146 27.38 -4.45 16.91
CA THR A 146 28.59 -5.05 16.35
C THR A 146 29.40 -5.67 17.50
N PRO A 147 29.61 -6.99 17.52
CA PRO A 147 30.38 -7.63 18.57
C PRO A 147 31.83 -7.10 18.55
N PRO A 148 32.43 -6.78 19.71
CA PRO A 148 33.81 -6.34 19.75
C PRO A 148 34.69 -7.45 19.17
N THR A 149 35.43 -7.12 18.12
CA THR A 149 36.40 -8.03 17.49
C THR A 149 37.38 -8.49 18.56
N ALA A 150 37.43 -9.80 18.79
CA ALA A 150 38.16 -10.43 19.88
C ALA A 150 39.67 -10.28 19.69
N THR A 151 40.26 -9.20 20.23
CA THR A 151 41.72 -8.98 20.17
C THR A 151 42.38 -8.80 21.54
N ALA A 152 41.66 -8.97 22.65
CA ALA A 152 42.25 -8.91 23.99
C ALA A 152 41.72 -10.02 24.90
N ALA A 153 42.65 -10.74 25.54
CA ALA A 153 42.36 -11.84 26.45
C ALA A 153 41.50 -11.36 27.65
N PRO A 154 40.47 -12.12 28.06
CA PRO A 154 39.51 -11.69 29.07
C PRO A 154 40.12 -11.71 30.49
N SER A 155 40.04 -10.57 31.20
CA SER A 155 40.16 -10.54 32.66
C SER A 155 38.84 -10.96 33.31
N ALA A 156 38.90 -11.95 34.20
CA ALA A 156 37.79 -12.81 34.63
C ALA A 156 36.83 -12.22 35.70
N ALA A 157 36.54 -10.92 35.74
CA ALA A 157 35.87 -10.30 36.91
C ALA A 157 34.52 -9.60 36.70
N SER A 158 33.92 -9.58 35.50
CA SER A 158 32.64 -8.88 35.28
C SER A 158 31.58 -9.79 34.64
N MET A 159 30.57 -10.16 35.42
CA MET A 159 29.41 -10.95 34.98
C MET A 159 28.53 -10.16 33.98
N PRO A 160 27.90 -10.82 32.99
CA PRO A 160 27.34 -10.14 31.82
C PRO A 160 25.91 -9.64 32.08
N GLN A 161 25.72 -8.31 32.00
CA GLN A 161 24.39 -7.69 31.81
C GLN A 161 23.90 -7.73 30.34
N GLY A 162 24.69 -8.29 29.41
CA GLY A 162 24.58 -7.99 27.97
C GLY A 162 23.42 -8.61 27.18
N ALA A 163 22.70 -9.62 27.67
CA ALA A 163 21.67 -10.27 26.86
C ALA A 163 20.37 -9.45 26.73
N GLY A 164 20.03 -8.65 27.74
CA GLY A 164 18.86 -7.75 27.69
C GLY A 164 19.11 -6.57 26.76
N ASP A 165 20.30 -5.99 26.86
CA ASP A 165 20.68 -4.77 26.14
C ASP A 165 20.77 -5.00 24.63
N ILE A 166 21.28 -6.16 24.18
CA ILE A 166 21.35 -6.50 22.74
C ILE A 166 19.95 -6.62 22.14
N ASN A 167 19.01 -7.28 22.83
CA ASN A 167 17.63 -7.41 22.34
C ASN A 167 16.92 -6.06 22.29
N GLN A 168 17.17 -5.19 23.27
CA GLN A 168 16.63 -3.84 23.28
C GLN A 168 17.20 -3.01 22.13
N ALA A 169 18.51 -3.01 21.91
CA ALA A 169 19.15 -2.31 20.80
C ALA A 169 18.65 -2.79 19.44
N ALA A 170 18.40 -4.10 19.26
CA ALA A 170 17.83 -4.65 18.04
C ALA A 170 16.37 -4.23 17.81
N ASN A 171 15.57 -4.08 18.88
CA ASN A 171 14.22 -3.54 18.78
C ASN A 171 14.24 -2.04 18.43
N ASP A 172 15.10 -1.27 19.10
CA ASP A 172 15.28 0.17 18.87
C ASP A 172 15.76 0.43 17.43
N LEU A 173 16.60 -0.46 16.87
CA LEU A 173 17.05 -0.37 15.48
C LEU A 173 15.89 -0.53 14.50
N ARG A 174 15.05 -1.56 14.70
CA ARG A 174 13.85 -1.77 13.87
C ARG A 174 12.87 -0.61 13.98
N GLU A 175 12.70 -0.03 15.17
CA GLU A 175 11.87 1.15 15.40
C GLU A 175 12.42 2.36 14.61
N ALA A 176 13.73 2.62 14.70
CA ALA A 176 14.38 3.71 13.98
C ALA A 176 14.31 3.56 12.45
N GLU A 177 14.48 2.35 11.92
CA GLU A 177 14.35 2.03 10.49
C GLU A 177 12.92 2.27 10.00
N SER A 178 11.91 1.84 10.77
CA SER A 178 10.50 2.09 10.47
C SER A 178 10.18 3.58 10.44
N SER A 179 10.64 4.34 11.44
CA SER A 179 10.49 5.79 11.49
C SER A 179 11.16 6.48 10.28
N LEU A 180 12.35 6.03 9.87
CA LEU A 180 13.05 6.58 8.71
C LEU A 180 12.24 6.39 7.41
N LEU A 181 11.63 5.21 7.22
CA LEU A 181 10.77 4.95 6.06
C LEU A 181 9.56 5.88 6.05
N GLN A 182 8.91 6.09 7.20
CA GLN A 182 7.77 7.00 7.30
C GLN A 182 8.14 8.46 6.98
N VAL A 183 9.27 8.95 7.50
CA VAL A 183 9.74 10.32 7.21
C VAL A 183 10.10 10.49 5.73
N ARG A 184 10.68 9.46 5.07
CA ARG A 184 10.97 9.49 3.62
C ARG A 184 9.70 9.56 2.77
N LEU A 185 8.63 8.88 3.16
CA LEU A 185 7.34 8.98 2.48
C LEU A 185 6.76 10.40 2.57
N VAL A 186 6.81 11.01 3.76
CA VAL A 186 6.41 12.41 3.97
C VAL A 186 7.25 13.36 3.13
N HIS A 187 8.57 13.18 3.10
CA HIS A 187 9.49 13.98 2.29
C HIS A 187 9.14 13.94 0.79
N THR A 188 8.84 12.76 0.25
CA THR A 188 8.44 12.60 -1.17
C THR A 188 7.12 13.32 -1.47
N ALA A 189 6.13 13.21 -0.58
CA ALA A 189 4.85 13.91 -0.72
C ALA A 189 5.03 15.44 -0.70
N LEU A 190 5.82 15.96 0.24
CA LEU A 190 6.14 17.39 0.34
C LEU A 190 6.90 17.92 -0.87
N THR A 191 7.81 17.11 -1.43
CA THR A 191 8.56 17.47 -2.66
C THR A 191 7.60 17.69 -3.83
N ARG A 192 6.58 16.83 -3.97
CA ARG A 192 5.56 17.00 -5.01
C ARG A 192 4.75 18.27 -4.78
N VAL A 193 4.23 18.48 -3.55
CA VAL A 193 3.46 19.70 -3.22
C VAL A 193 4.27 20.96 -3.51
N ARG A 194 5.55 20.99 -3.14
CA ARG A 194 6.45 22.11 -3.43
C ARG A 194 6.61 22.35 -4.93
N ASN A 195 6.84 21.28 -5.71
CA ASN A 195 7.03 21.40 -7.15
C ASN A 195 5.77 21.86 -7.88
N ASP A 196 4.59 21.37 -7.44
CA ASP A 196 3.30 21.78 -7.99
C ASP A 196 3.01 23.26 -7.66
N ALA A 197 3.25 23.68 -6.41
CA ALA A 197 3.11 25.08 -6.01
C ALA A 197 4.06 26.01 -6.79
N ALA A 198 5.31 25.60 -7.01
CA ALA A 198 6.28 26.35 -7.80
C ALA A 198 5.87 26.46 -9.29
N ALA A 199 5.25 25.41 -9.84
CA ALA A 199 4.75 25.42 -11.21
C ALA A 199 3.52 26.34 -11.39
N SER A 200 2.76 26.57 -10.32
CA SER A 200 1.60 27.48 -10.30
C SER A 200 1.97 28.96 -10.12
N LEU A 201 3.21 29.29 -9.77
CA LEU A 201 3.63 30.69 -9.65
C LEU A 201 3.66 31.35 -11.03
N PRO A 202 3.15 32.59 -11.17
CA PRO A 202 3.23 33.32 -12.43
C PRO A 202 4.70 33.45 -12.82
N ARG A 203 5.03 32.95 -14.01
CA ARG A 203 6.37 33.08 -14.57
C ARG A 203 6.60 34.56 -14.80
N SER A 204 7.45 35.18 -13.97
CA SER A 204 7.74 36.62 -14.06
C SER A 204 8.07 36.98 -15.51
N GLU A 205 7.19 37.74 -16.18
CA GLU A 205 7.32 38.17 -17.58
C GLU A 205 8.44 39.22 -17.78
N ALA A 206 9.43 39.26 -16.88
CA ALA A 206 10.53 40.22 -16.89
C ALA A 206 11.46 40.11 -18.11
N ASP A 207 11.25 39.14 -19.03
CA ASP A 207 12.03 38.99 -20.27
C ASP A 207 11.25 39.26 -21.58
N THR A 208 9.98 39.70 -21.52
CA THR A 208 9.23 40.05 -22.76
C THR A 208 8.94 41.55 -22.84
N ALA A 209 10.00 42.35 -22.84
CA ALA A 209 9.92 43.75 -23.23
C ALA A 209 9.80 43.86 -24.76
N GLN A 210 8.57 43.78 -25.32
CA GLN A 210 8.20 44.46 -26.57
C GLN A 210 6.70 44.30 -26.92
N SER A 211 5.89 45.27 -26.48
CA SER A 211 5.16 46.23 -27.32
C SER A 211 3.82 46.65 -26.70
N PRO A 212 3.50 47.95 -26.66
CA PRO A 212 2.26 48.45 -26.09
C PRO A 212 1.18 48.63 -27.16
N ALA A 213 -0.06 48.25 -26.84
CA ALA A 213 -1.24 48.90 -27.39
C ALA A 213 -2.47 48.62 -26.51
N TYR A 214 -2.76 49.60 -25.66
CA TYR A 214 -4.08 50.01 -25.16
C TYR A 214 -5.29 49.14 -25.52
N SER A 215 -5.94 48.61 -24.48
CA SER A 215 -7.40 48.46 -24.41
C SER A 215 -7.81 48.52 -22.93
N GLU A 216 -8.16 49.71 -22.46
CA GLU A 216 -8.94 49.87 -21.23
C GLU A 216 -10.38 49.44 -21.55
N ASP A 217 -10.86 48.32 -21.01
CA ASP A 217 -12.26 48.21 -20.57
C ASP A 217 -12.54 46.89 -19.81
N SER A 218 -13.51 46.97 -18.91
CA SER A 218 -14.18 45.88 -18.18
C SER A 218 -13.48 45.29 -16.96
N GLY A 219 -13.85 45.85 -15.81
CA GLY A 219 -13.71 45.20 -14.51
C GLY A 219 -14.71 44.06 -14.40
N ASP A 220 -14.22 42.84 -14.60
CA ASP A 220 -14.87 41.62 -14.16
C ASP A 220 -14.01 41.00 -13.04
N ASP A 221 -14.64 40.78 -11.88
CA ASP A 221 -14.08 40.02 -10.76
C ASP A 221 -13.64 38.63 -11.25
N HIS A 222 -12.35 38.47 -11.54
CA HIS A 222 -11.75 37.21 -11.93
C HIS A 222 -11.71 36.26 -10.72
N ALA A 223 -12.81 35.54 -10.50
CA ALA A 223 -12.77 34.30 -9.74
C ALA A 223 -11.70 33.40 -10.36
N LEU A 224 -10.64 33.10 -9.61
CA LEU A 224 -9.58 32.19 -10.03
C LEU A 224 -10.21 30.89 -10.57
N PRO A 225 -9.72 30.33 -11.68
CA PRO A 225 -10.31 29.15 -12.28
C PRO A 225 -10.40 28.03 -11.24
N VAL A 226 -11.57 27.39 -11.15
CA VAL A 226 -11.95 26.38 -10.15
C VAL A 226 -10.87 25.29 -9.92
N ARG A 227 -10.07 24.99 -10.96
CA ARG A 227 -8.96 24.03 -10.88
C ARG A 227 -7.87 24.42 -9.87
N ASP A 228 -7.56 25.71 -9.73
CA ASP A 228 -6.51 26.18 -8.81
C ASP A 228 -6.95 26.06 -7.34
N SER A 229 -8.27 26.14 -7.09
CA SER A 229 -8.85 25.98 -5.75
C SER A 229 -8.87 24.52 -5.25
N ALA A 230 -8.89 23.53 -6.15
CA ALA A 230 -8.90 22.12 -5.77
C ALA A 230 -7.47 21.61 -5.47
N ALA A 231 -6.51 22.02 -6.31
CA ALA A 231 -5.10 21.70 -6.11
C ALA A 231 -4.54 22.31 -4.81
N SER A 232 -4.89 23.57 -4.51
CA SER A 232 -4.49 24.24 -3.27
C SER A 232 -5.05 23.58 -2.01
N ARG A 233 -6.32 23.13 -2.03
CA ARG A 233 -6.91 22.39 -0.89
C ARG A 233 -6.23 21.04 -0.65
N GLY A 234 -5.90 20.32 -1.71
CA GLY A 234 -5.13 19.07 -1.61
C GLY A 234 -3.74 19.30 -1.00
N ALA A 235 -3.03 20.33 -1.46
CA ALA A 235 -1.72 20.71 -0.91
C ALA A 235 -1.78 21.05 0.58
N ALA A 236 -2.77 21.84 1.00
CA ALA A 236 -2.95 22.22 2.41
C ALA A 236 -3.21 21.00 3.32
N ALA A 237 -4.06 20.07 2.88
CA ALA A 237 -4.30 18.83 3.63
C ALA A 237 -3.03 17.99 3.76
N ILE A 238 -2.26 17.83 2.68
CA ILE A 238 -0.98 17.10 2.70
C ILE A 238 0.00 17.76 3.67
N LEU A 239 0.11 19.10 3.68
CA LEU A 239 0.99 19.84 4.58
C LEU A 239 0.62 19.64 6.06
N LEU A 240 -0.67 19.73 6.40
CA LEU A 240 -1.15 19.53 7.77
C LEU A 240 -0.84 18.13 8.29
N VAL A 241 -1.17 17.09 7.52
CA VAL A 241 -0.92 15.71 7.94
C VAL A 241 0.58 15.42 7.99
N SER A 242 1.37 15.95 7.05
CA SER A 242 2.83 15.83 7.04
C SER A 242 3.45 16.42 8.30
N ARG A 243 3.03 17.62 8.72
CA ARG A 243 3.57 18.29 9.91
C ARG A 243 3.23 17.55 11.21
N ALA A 244 2.00 17.05 11.33
CA ALA A 244 1.60 16.22 12.46
C ALA A 244 2.47 14.95 12.54
N THR A 245 2.64 14.27 11.41
CA THR A 245 3.47 13.07 11.29
C THR A 245 4.93 13.35 11.67
N LEU A 246 5.53 14.44 11.17
CA LEU A 246 6.91 14.81 11.51
C LEU A 246 7.08 15.11 12.99
N THR A 247 6.08 15.71 13.65
CA THR A 247 6.12 16.00 15.09
C THR A 247 6.12 14.72 15.92
N GLU A 248 5.29 13.73 15.53
CA GLU A 248 5.27 12.41 16.14
C GLU A 248 6.61 11.68 15.96
N GLN A 249 7.14 11.66 14.72
CA GLN A 249 8.43 11.04 14.42
C GLN A 249 9.60 11.72 15.13
N HIS A 250 9.55 13.04 15.30
CA HIS A 250 10.56 13.78 16.06
C HIS A 250 10.54 13.40 17.54
N THR A 251 9.35 13.19 18.11
CA THR A 251 9.19 12.72 19.49
C THR A 251 9.73 11.30 19.65
N ALA A 252 9.41 10.39 18.72
CA ALA A 252 9.93 9.03 18.71
C ALA A 252 11.48 9.01 18.61
N ALA A 253 12.05 9.83 17.72
CA ALA A 253 13.49 9.97 17.58
C ALA A 253 14.16 10.48 18.86
N ARG A 254 13.57 11.45 19.57
CA ARG A 254 14.10 11.91 20.88
C ARG A 254 14.08 10.79 21.92
N THR A 255 13.02 9.98 21.97
CA THR A 255 12.95 8.85 22.90
C THR A 255 14.00 7.78 22.58
N LEU A 256 14.31 7.54 21.30
CA LEU A 256 15.41 6.66 20.88
C LEU A 256 16.78 7.24 21.28
N ILE A 257 17.01 8.54 21.08
CA ILE A 257 18.26 9.21 21.48
C ILE A 257 18.47 9.17 23.01
N ALA A 258 17.40 9.38 23.79
CA ALA A 258 17.46 9.29 25.25
C ALA A 258 17.82 7.87 25.72
N ARG A 259 17.19 6.84 25.12
CA ARG A 259 17.53 5.42 25.37
C ARG A 259 19.00 5.13 25.05
N LEU A 260 19.47 5.58 23.89
CA LEU A 260 20.86 5.43 23.45
C LEU A 260 21.87 6.09 24.39
N SER A 261 21.52 7.23 24.98
CA SER A 261 22.41 8.00 25.85
C SER A 261 22.44 7.48 27.30
N GLY A 262 21.59 6.50 27.64
CA GLY A 262 21.42 6.02 29.01
C GLY A 262 20.89 7.08 29.98
N THR A 263 20.39 8.20 29.48
CA THR A 263 19.81 9.28 30.30
C THR A 263 18.34 9.00 30.54
N PRO A 264 17.88 8.91 31.81
CA PRO A 264 16.46 8.76 32.08
C PRO A 264 15.71 10.01 31.60
N THR A 265 14.79 9.84 30.65
CA THR A 265 13.94 10.91 30.13
C THR A 265 12.96 11.36 31.23
N THR A 266 13.30 12.41 31.97
CA THR A 266 12.30 13.20 32.69
C THR A 266 11.57 14.05 31.66
N MET A 267 10.32 13.68 31.33
CA MET A 267 9.45 14.51 30.49
C MET A 267 9.28 15.88 31.16
N TYR A 268 9.94 16.91 30.63
CA TYR A 268 9.55 18.29 30.87
C TYR A 268 8.55 18.68 29.79
N ASP A 269 7.39 19.10 30.24
CA ASP A 269 6.32 19.70 29.44
C ASP A 269 6.86 21.01 28.82
N THR A 270 6.88 21.08 27.49
CA THR A 270 7.31 22.28 26.77
C THR A 270 6.13 23.20 26.61
N ASP A 271 5.82 23.98 27.64
CA ASP A 271 4.98 25.17 27.50
C ASP A 271 5.30 26.22 28.58
N THR A 272 6.56 26.67 28.66
CA THR A 272 6.89 27.96 29.30
C THR A 272 8.30 28.43 28.93
N LEU A 273 8.40 29.32 27.95
CA LEU A 273 9.58 30.19 27.78
C LEU A 273 9.10 31.62 27.54
N LEU A 274 9.00 32.40 28.62
CA LEU A 274 9.23 33.85 28.68
C LEU A 274 9.09 34.32 30.15
N ALA A 275 10.17 34.24 30.94
CA ALA A 275 10.41 35.12 32.09
C ALA A 275 11.88 34.99 32.57
N LEU A 276 12.61 36.10 32.52
CA LEU A 276 13.94 36.29 33.13
C LEU A 276 13.83 36.44 34.66
N PRO A 277 14.95 36.31 35.42
CA PRO A 277 14.93 35.88 36.81
C PRO A 277 14.73 37.03 37.80
N SER A 278 14.15 36.72 38.96
CA SER A 278 14.28 37.56 40.15
C SER A 278 14.77 36.72 41.34
N SER A 279 15.87 37.20 41.92
CA SER A 279 16.52 36.72 43.13
C SER A 279 15.60 36.66 44.35
N GLY A 280 15.89 35.74 45.27
CA GLY A 280 15.47 35.85 46.67
C GLY A 280 15.32 34.51 47.39
N ALA A 281 16.37 34.08 48.10
CA ALA A 281 16.24 33.16 49.24
C ALA A 281 15.52 33.88 50.41
N PRO A 282 14.89 33.17 51.37
CA PRO A 282 15.68 32.59 52.46
C PRO A 282 15.21 31.21 53.01
N THR A 283 16.20 30.49 53.53
CA THR A 283 16.25 29.55 54.67
C THR A 283 14.99 29.23 55.48
N GLY A 284 14.77 27.92 55.73
CA GLY A 284 14.02 27.37 56.86
C GLY A 284 14.16 25.83 56.95
N PRO A 285 14.48 25.23 58.12
CA PRO A 285 15.03 23.86 58.22
C PRO A 285 14.02 22.79 58.69
N ASP A 286 14.51 21.55 58.72
CA ASP A 286 14.04 20.39 59.48
C ASP A 286 12.78 19.65 58.99
N ALA A 287 13.00 18.42 58.47
CA ALA A 287 12.40 17.22 59.08
C ALA A 287 12.95 15.92 58.45
N ALA A 288 13.71 15.20 59.29
CA ALA A 288 13.68 13.76 59.51
C ALA A 288 13.79 12.81 58.30
N GLN A 289 14.99 12.22 58.22
CA GLN A 289 15.23 10.87 57.73
C GLN A 289 14.24 9.86 58.33
N ALA A 290 13.58 9.09 57.45
CA ALA A 290 13.21 7.72 57.74
C ALA A 290 13.78 6.84 56.62
N ARG A 291 14.87 6.14 56.95
CA ARG A 291 15.30 4.97 56.20
C ARG A 291 14.25 3.88 56.41
N ASP A 292 13.66 3.39 55.33
CA ASP A 292 13.17 2.02 55.33
C ASP A 292 13.61 1.32 54.05
N GLY A 293 14.17 0.13 54.26
CA GLY A 293 14.74 -0.73 53.24
C GLY A 293 13.71 -1.74 52.73
N SER A 294 14.10 -2.44 51.66
CA SER A 294 13.32 -3.40 50.88
C SER A 294 12.33 -2.72 49.91
N THR A 295 12.32 -2.99 48.61
CA THR A 295 12.45 -4.30 47.98
C THR A 295 12.90 -4.11 46.53
N ARG A 296 14.04 -4.71 46.17
CA ARG A 296 14.41 -5.01 44.78
C ARG A 296 13.36 -5.98 44.22
N TRP A 297 12.49 -5.53 43.33
CA TRP A 297 11.89 -6.27 42.21
C TRP A 297 10.70 -5.48 41.64
N ARG A 298 10.88 -4.89 40.44
CA ARG A 298 9.99 -5.02 39.27
C ARG A 298 10.31 -3.92 38.25
N THR A 299 11.10 -4.34 37.27
CA THR A 299 11.19 -3.76 35.95
C THR A 299 9.86 -3.87 35.18
N ALA A 300 9.72 -2.91 34.26
CA ALA A 300 9.09 -3.01 32.95
C ALA A 300 7.57 -3.21 32.84
N LYS A 301 6.87 -2.13 32.50
CA LYS A 301 5.73 -2.14 31.56
C LYS A 301 5.75 -0.88 30.68
N VAL A 302 6.11 -1.05 29.40
CA VAL A 302 5.23 -1.01 28.20
C VAL A 302 5.11 0.40 27.61
N ALA A 303 5.83 0.61 26.50
CA ALA A 303 5.53 1.61 25.50
C ALA A 303 5.09 0.86 24.23
N VAL A 304 3.80 0.93 23.89
CA VAL A 304 3.25 0.49 22.60
C VAL A 304 2.06 1.40 22.28
N THR A 305 2.29 2.41 21.44
CA THR A 305 1.26 3.10 20.64
C THR A 305 1.94 3.88 19.52
N ALA A 306 2.01 3.32 18.30
CA ALA A 306 2.29 4.05 17.06
C ALA A 306 1.98 3.17 15.83
N VAL A 307 0.71 2.96 15.47
CA VAL A 307 0.32 2.31 14.17
C VAL A 307 -0.93 2.92 13.51
N ALA A 308 -1.66 3.86 14.12
CA ALA A 308 -2.99 4.25 13.61
C ALA A 308 -3.04 5.35 12.52
N LEU A 309 -1.92 6.01 12.15
CA LEU A 309 -1.96 7.24 11.34
C LEU A 309 -1.48 7.14 9.87
N THR A 310 -0.96 5.98 9.42
CA THR A 310 -0.55 5.79 8.02
C THR A 310 -1.71 5.78 7.01
N ALA A 311 -2.94 5.49 7.45
CA ALA A 311 -4.12 5.45 6.58
C ALA A 311 -4.67 6.84 6.20
N VAL A 312 -4.41 7.88 7.00
CA VAL A 312 -4.99 9.22 6.77
C VAL A 312 -4.22 10.00 5.69
N VAL A 313 -2.90 9.82 5.61
CA VAL A 313 -2.07 10.43 4.54
C VAL A 313 -2.44 9.89 3.16
N THR A 314 -2.81 8.61 3.07
CA THR A 314 -3.17 7.95 1.80
C THR A 314 -4.59 8.30 1.34
N ALA A 315 -5.54 8.47 2.26
CA ALA A 315 -6.92 8.84 1.92
C ALA A 315 -7.08 10.29 1.44
N ALA A 316 -6.36 11.26 2.04
CA ALA A 316 -6.48 12.68 1.66
C ALA A 316 -5.96 12.99 0.23
N VAL A 317 -5.06 12.17 -0.31
CA VAL A 317 -4.52 12.29 -1.68
C VAL A 317 -5.46 11.68 -2.73
N LEU A 318 -6.30 10.70 -2.35
CA LEU A 318 -7.23 10.03 -3.26
C LEU A 318 -8.49 10.87 -3.57
N VAL A 319 -8.96 11.68 -2.62
CA VAL A 319 -10.21 12.46 -2.77
C VAL A 319 -10.07 13.64 -3.75
N THR A 320 -8.86 14.18 -3.96
CA THR A 320 -8.68 15.37 -4.80
C THR A 320 -8.45 15.08 -6.30
N THR A 321 -8.21 13.83 -6.70
CA THR A 321 -7.85 13.50 -8.10
C THR A 321 -8.93 12.78 -8.91
N LEU A 322 -9.98 12.24 -8.29
CA LEU A 322 -10.99 11.41 -8.97
C LEU A 322 -12.32 12.12 -9.31
N GLY A 323 -12.45 13.41 -9.01
CA GLY A 323 -13.67 14.20 -9.25
C GLY A 323 -13.68 15.05 -10.53
N LEU A 324 -13.42 14.49 -11.71
CA LEU A 324 -13.74 15.15 -12.99
C LEU A 324 -14.25 14.14 -14.04
N PRO A 325 -15.54 14.19 -14.43
CA PRO A 325 -16.04 13.45 -15.58
C PRO A 325 -15.53 14.08 -16.88
N ASN A 326 -14.97 13.27 -17.77
CA ASN A 326 -14.65 13.69 -19.15
C ASN A 326 -15.96 13.91 -19.92
N HIS A 327 -16.32 15.17 -20.16
CA HIS A 327 -17.32 15.51 -21.17
C HIS A 327 -16.70 15.41 -22.56
N GLU A 328 -17.15 14.42 -23.33
CA GLU A 328 -16.92 14.28 -24.76
C GLU A 328 -17.70 15.38 -25.51
N PRO A 329 -17.09 16.17 -26.42
CA PRO A 329 -17.81 17.21 -27.14
C PRO A 329 -18.75 16.57 -28.18
N ALA A 330 -20.04 16.85 -28.03
CA ALA A 330 -21.09 16.44 -28.94
C ALA A 330 -20.82 16.96 -30.36
N ARG A 331 -20.72 16.03 -31.32
CA ARG A 331 -20.86 16.32 -32.75
C ARG A 331 -22.32 16.57 -33.07
N THR A 332 -22.59 17.76 -33.58
CA THR A 332 -23.83 18.17 -34.23
C THR A 332 -24.13 17.25 -35.42
N ALA A 333 -25.28 16.56 -35.39
CA ALA A 333 -25.88 15.96 -36.58
C ALA A 333 -27.40 16.11 -36.52
N ALA A 334 -27.96 16.43 -37.67
CA ALA A 334 -29.27 17.02 -37.92
C ALA A 334 -30.48 16.20 -37.46
N GLN A 335 -31.53 16.97 -37.13
CA GLN A 335 -32.94 16.59 -37.23
C GLN A 335 -33.25 15.72 -38.46
N ASP A 336 -33.97 14.63 -38.26
CA ASP A 336 -35.19 14.42 -39.06
C ASP A 336 -36.24 13.57 -38.32
N LYS A 337 -37.48 13.82 -38.72
CA LYS A 337 -38.77 13.56 -38.09
C LYS A 337 -39.14 12.10 -37.78
N THR A 338 -39.87 11.93 -36.68
CA THR A 338 -40.85 10.86 -36.44
C THR A 338 -41.99 10.91 -37.49
N PRO A 339 -42.60 9.77 -37.86
CA PRO A 339 -43.87 9.49 -37.19
C PRO A 339 -44.09 8.00 -36.85
N GLU A 340 -45.25 7.84 -36.24
CA GLU A 340 -45.79 6.79 -35.39
C GLU A 340 -46.39 5.59 -36.15
N THR A 341 -46.63 4.53 -35.37
CA THR A 341 -47.70 3.51 -35.47
C THR A 341 -47.48 2.20 -36.25
N THR A 342 -47.54 1.10 -35.48
CA THR A 342 -48.38 -0.12 -35.64
C THR A 342 -47.64 -1.46 -35.68
N ALA A 343 -48.12 -2.37 -34.82
CA ALA A 343 -47.73 -3.75 -34.63
C ALA A 343 -48.05 -4.68 -35.82
N ALA A 344 -47.20 -5.71 -36.04
CA ALA A 344 -47.58 -7.11 -36.31
C ALA A 344 -46.34 -8.00 -36.54
N LEU A 345 -46.31 -9.15 -35.84
CA LEU A 345 -45.53 -10.38 -36.14
C LEU A 345 -46.10 -11.12 -37.38
N PRO A 346 -45.53 -12.24 -37.92
CA PRO A 346 -44.23 -12.93 -37.72
C PRO A 346 -43.54 -13.47 -39.03
N ARG A 347 -42.43 -14.22 -38.82
CA ARG A 347 -41.81 -15.31 -39.66
C ARG A 347 -40.93 -14.92 -40.86
N SER A 348 -39.65 -15.30 -40.80
CA SER A 348 -39.09 -16.51 -41.47
C SER A 348 -37.57 -16.58 -41.32
N SER A 349 -37.07 -17.77 -40.92
CA SER A 349 -35.66 -18.19 -41.03
C SER A 349 -35.29 -18.47 -42.49
N PRO A 350 -33.99 -18.48 -42.88
CA PRO A 350 -33.25 -19.75 -42.85
C PRO A 350 -31.75 -19.67 -42.55
N SER A 351 -31.21 -20.82 -42.14
CA SER A 351 -29.78 -21.17 -41.95
C SER A 351 -28.95 -21.13 -43.24
N PRO A 352 -27.61 -21.16 -43.10
CA PRO A 352 -26.80 -21.99 -43.99
C PRO A 352 -25.81 -22.91 -43.27
N THR A 353 -25.77 -24.16 -43.73
CA THR A 353 -24.78 -25.21 -43.44
C THR A 353 -23.65 -25.15 -44.51
N PRO A 354 -22.48 -25.78 -44.28
CA PRO A 354 -21.24 -25.53 -45.01
C PRO A 354 -21.03 -26.52 -46.17
N SER A 355 -20.13 -26.16 -47.09
CA SER A 355 -19.60 -27.06 -48.12
C SER A 355 -18.08 -27.16 -48.04
N SER A 356 -17.61 -28.39 -48.19
CA SER A 356 -16.23 -28.83 -48.12
C SER A 356 -15.60 -28.99 -49.52
N SER A 357 -14.28 -29.22 -49.50
CA SER A 357 -13.43 -29.94 -50.48
C SER A 357 -12.78 -29.18 -51.64
N THR A 358 -11.43 -29.26 -51.71
CA THR A 358 -10.63 -29.88 -52.80
C THR A 358 -9.13 -29.72 -52.47
N THR A 359 -8.38 -30.81 -52.20
CA THR A 359 -7.67 -31.73 -53.12
C THR A 359 -6.22 -31.34 -53.42
N THR A 360 -5.34 -32.23 -52.96
CA THR A 360 -3.88 -32.34 -53.12
C THR A 360 -3.45 -32.57 -54.58
N SER A 361 -2.32 -32.02 -55.01
CA SER A 361 -1.55 -32.59 -56.14
C SER A 361 -0.05 -32.34 -56.00
N ARG A 362 0.74 -33.32 -56.46
CA ARG A 362 2.11 -33.65 -56.07
C ARG A 362 2.97 -33.86 -57.34
N GLY A 363 4.14 -33.22 -57.41
CA GLY A 363 5.34 -33.60 -58.21
C GLY A 363 5.40 -33.20 -59.70
N PRO A 364 6.56 -33.30 -60.40
CA PRO A 364 7.88 -33.81 -59.97
C PRO A 364 9.13 -32.97 -60.38
N SER A 365 10.31 -33.49 -60.00
CA SER A 365 11.70 -33.02 -60.22
C SER A 365 12.17 -32.85 -61.67
N ALA A 366 13.12 -31.93 -61.88
CA ALA A 366 14.22 -32.04 -62.86
C ALA A 366 15.42 -31.13 -62.48
N THR A 367 16.64 -31.58 -62.77
CA THR A 367 17.97 -30.94 -62.55
C THR A 367 18.81 -31.23 -63.81
N PRO A 368 20.04 -30.69 -64.02
CA PRO A 368 20.55 -29.32 -64.26
C PRO A 368 21.01 -29.11 -65.74
N PRO A 369 21.65 -27.96 -66.10
CA PRO A 369 23.08 -28.04 -66.42
C PRO A 369 23.94 -26.84 -65.94
N ALA A 370 25.24 -26.99 -66.21
CA ALA A 370 26.42 -26.40 -65.57
C ALA A 370 26.98 -25.07 -66.17
N ARG A 371 27.79 -24.37 -65.33
CA ARG A 371 28.99 -23.51 -65.62
C ARG A 371 28.80 -22.27 -66.53
N SER A 372 29.33 -21.06 -66.31
CA SER A 372 30.44 -20.41 -65.56
C SER A 372 30.23 -18.87 -65.70
N PRO A 373 31.18 -17.96 -65.35
CA PRO A 373 31.89 -17.69 -64.10
C PRO A 373 31.56 -16.28 -63.52
N SER A 374 32.09 -16.00 -62.32
CA SER A 374 32.01 -14.73 -61.57
C SER A 374 32.28 -13.46 -62.39
N PRO A 375 31.76 -12.32 -61.89
CA PRO A 375 32.69 -11.36 -61.29
C PRO A 375 32.35 -11.08 -59.82
N SER A 376 33.37 -11.07 -58.98
CA SER A 376 33.31 -10.38 -57.69
C SER A 376 33.03 -8.90 -57.94
N PRO A 377 32.13 -8.31 -57.15
CA PRO A 377 32.45 -7.03 -56.55
C PRO A 377 32.38 -7.17 -55.04
N SER A 378 33.48 -6.72 -54.42
CA SER A 378 33.49 -5.93 -53.19
C SER A 378 32.63 -6.43 -52.04
N ALA A 379 33.32 -6.85 -50.98
CA ALA A 379 32.82 -6.90 -49.61
C ALA A 379 31.80 -5.77 -49.35
N LEU A 380 30.51 -6.10 -49.49
CA LEU A 380 29.48 -5.41 -48.76
C LEU A 380 29.82 -5.70 -47.30
N LYS A 381 30.40 -4.71 -46.63
CA LYS A 381 30.10 -4.49 -45.22
C LYS A 381 28.59 -4.62 -45.13
N THR A 382 28.10 -5.78 -44.71
CA THR A 382 26.74 -5.94 -44.23
C THR A 382 26.62 -4.85 -43.19
N ARG A 383 25.95 -3.78 -43.56
CA ARG A 383 25.44 -2.78 -42.64
C ARG A 383 24.46 -3.60 -41.82
N SER A 384 24.95 -4.27 -40.77
CA SER A 384 24.11 -4.97 -39.80
C SER A 384 23.18 -3.89 -39.31
N THR A 385 21.98 -3.88 -39.88
CA THR A 385 20.85 -3.14 -39.33
C THR A 385 20.72 -3.69 -37.93
N SER A 386 21.08 -2.86 -36.96
CA SER A 386 21.12 -3.14 -35.53
C SER A 386 19.73 -3.59 -35.10
N SER A 387 19.50 -4.91 -35.18
CA SER A 387 18.24 -5.59 -34.97
C SER A 387 18.38 -6.53 -33.78
N VAL A 388 17.26 -6.82 -33.13
CA VAL A 388 17.20 -7.80 -32.04
C VAL A 388 17.62 -9.18 -32.58
N PRO A 389 18.68 -9.81 -32.05
CA PRO A 389 19.05 -11.16 -32.49
C PRO A 389 17.99 -12.20 -32.09
N ASP A 390 17.77 -13.21 -32.94
CA ASP A 390 16.74 -14.25 -32.75
C ASP A 390 16.85 -14.97 -31.38
N THR A 391 18.06 -15.07 -30.83
CA THR A 391 18.32 -15.67 -29.50
C THR A 391 17.71 -14.90 -28.33
N TYR A 392 17.28 -13.65 -28.56
CA TYR A 392 16.55 -12.85 -27.58
C TYR A 392 15.04 -12.94 -27.78
N VAL A 393 14.55 -13.22 -28.99
CA VAL A 393 13.13 -13.15 -29.34
C VAL A 393 12.32 -14.23 -28.60
N GLY A 394 11.20 -13.81 -28.01
CA GLY A 394 10.30 -14.67 -27.25
C GLY A 394 9.96 -14.12 -25.87
N ALA A 395 9.23 -14.92 -25.09
CA ALA A 395 8.85 -14.59 -23.73
C ALA A 395 9.83 -15.20 -22.72
N TRP A 396 10.24 -14.39 -21.77
CA TRP A 396 11.17 -14.73 -20.70
C TRP A 396 10.58 -14.34 -19.35
N GLU A 397 10.74 -15.18 -18.34
CA GLU A 397 10.23 -14.93 -17.00
C GLU A 397 11.20 -15.40 -15.92
N GLY A 398 11.11 -14.81 -14.74
CA GLY A 398 11.95 -15.19 -13.62
C GLY A 398 11.56 -14.47 -12.34
N GLU A 399 11.86 -15.10 -11.22
CA GLU A 399 11.63 -14.56 -9.90
C GLU A 399 12.87 -13.82 -9.40
N PHE A 400 12.65 -12.76 -8.64
CA PHE A 400 13.69 -12.03 -7.94
C PHE A 400 13.15 -11.52 -6.62
N THR A 401 14.03 -11.21 -5.68
CA THR A 401 13.63 -10.58 -4.42
C THR A 401 14.11 -9.14 -4.44
N GLU A 402 13.20 -8.20 -4.20
CA GLU A 402 13.56 -6.79 -4.09
C GLU A 402 14.40 -6.57 -2.81
N PRO A 403 15.38 -5.66 -2.84
CA PRO A 403 16.15 -5.33 -1.64
C PRO A 403 15.23 -4.92 -0.49
N GLY A 404 15.27 -5.68 0.62
CA GLY A 404 14.44 -5.43 1.80
C GLY A 404 13.08 -6.15 1.80
N GLU A 405 12.70 -6.82 0.71
CA GLU A 405 11.54 -7.70 0.67
C GLU A 405 11.93 -9.16 0.93
N GLN A 406 10.99 -9.97 1.43
CA GLN A 406 11.16 -11.42 1.56
C GLN A 406 10.34 -12.20 0.52
N ALA A 407 9.23 -11.63 0.07
CA ALA A 407 8.39 -12.26 -0.94
C ALA A 407 9.08 -12.17 -2.32
N PRO A 408 9.03 -13.24 -3.12
CA PRO A 408 9.52 -13.16 -4.49
C PRO A 408 8.60 -12.25 -5.32
N SER A 409 9.23 -11.34 -6.05
CA SER A 409 8.66 -10.60 -7.16
C SER A 409 8.85 -11.40 -8.45
N LEU A 410 7.90 -11.28 -9.37
CA LEU A 410 7.98 -11.88 -10.70
C LEU A 410 8.32 -10.81 -11.73
N ARG A 411 9.20 -11.14 -12.67
CA ARG A 411 9.47 -10.33 -13.84
C ARG A 411 9.27 -11.15 -15.11
N ARG A 412 8.60 -10.54 -16.09
CA ARG A 412 8.39 -11.09 -17.43
C ARG A 412 8.73 -10.05 -18.48
N ILE A 413 9.35 -10.50 -19.57
CA ILE A 413 9.57 -9.70 -20.77
C ILE A 413 9.25 -10.50 -22.02
N VAL A 414 8.51 -9.91 -22.94
CA VAL A 414 8.24 -10.47 -24.27
C VAL A 414 8.99 -9.63 -25.29
N LEU A 415 10.03 -10.22 -25.89
CA LEU A 415 10.90 -9.58 -26.88
C LEU A 415 10.45 -9.96 -28.29
N ARG A 416 10.33 -8.95 -29.14
CA ARG A 416 9.98 -9.05 -30.56
C ARG A 416 11.17 -8.64 -31.43
N GLU A 417 11.13 -9.02 -32.70
CA GLU A 417 12.04 -8.48 -33.71
C GLU A 417 11.83 -6.98 -33.87
N GLY A 418 12.91 -6.24 -34.11
CA GLY A 418 12.84 -4.81 -34.35
C GLY A 418 14.21 -4.16 -34.49
N LEU A 419 14.22 -2.91 -34.95
CA LEU A 419 15.42 -2.10 -35.13
C LEU A 419 15.66 -1.19 -33.92
N VAL A 420 16.89 -0.71 -33.75
CA VAL A 420 17.19 0.35 -32.78
C VAL A 420 16.25 1.55 -33.00
N GLY A 421 15.64 2.04 -31.92
CA GLY A 421 14.64 3.09 -31.91
C GLY A 421 13.19 2.60 -32.00
N THR A 422 12.94 1.30 -32.22
CA THR A 422 11.59 0.73 -32.24
C THR A 422 11.21 0.13 -30.89
N GLU A 423 9.91 0.05 -30.62
CA GLU A 423 9.38 -0.68 -29.48
C GLU A 423 9.43 -2.18 -29.76
N ILE A 424 10.18 -2.91 -28.94
CA ILE A 424 10.46 -4.34 -29.13
C ILE A 424 10.08 -5.19 -27.93
N ALA A 425 9.68 -4.58 -26.81
CA ALA A 425 9.45 -5.31 -25.57
C ALA A 425 8.14 -4.94 -24.89
N ASP A 426 7.42 -5.95 -24.41
CA ASP A 426 6.43 -5.78 -23.34
C ASP A 426 7.03 -6.30 -22.04
N ILE A 427 7.02 -5.47 -21.00
CA ILE A 427 7.63 -5.74 -19.70
C ILE A 427 6.54 -5.75 -18.65
N MET A 428 6.57 -6.75 -17.79
CA MET A 428 5.71 -6.81 -16.61
C MET A 428 6.54 -7.15 -15.40
N THR A 429 6.42 -6.33 -14.35
CA THR A 429 7.02 -6.60 -13.03
C THR A 429 5.90 -6.63 -12.02
N GLN A 430 5.80 -7.72 -11.27
CA GLN A 430 4.85 -7.89 -10.19
C GLN A 430 5.62 -8.06 -8.90
N SER A 431 5.35 -7.21 -7.92
CA SER A 431 5.79 -7.38 -6.54
C SER A 431 4.60 -7.72 -5.65
N ARG A 432 4.81 -7.82 -4.34
CA ARG A 432 3.71 -8.02 -3.41
C ARG A 432 2.66 -6.91 -3.50
N THR A 433 3.11 -5.67 -3.69
CA THR A 433 2.27 -4.46 -3.55
C THR A 433 2.14 -3.68 -4.84
N SER A 434 2.83 -4.05 -5.92
CA SER A 434 2.68 -3.41 -7.22
C SER A 434 2.61 -4.38 -8.40
N LEU A 435 1.94 -3.95 -9.46
CA LEU A 435 2.01 -4.51 -10.79
C LEU A 435 2.31 -3.39 -11.77
N CYS A 436 3.48 -3.45 -12.39
CA CYS A 436 3.97 -2.46 -13.35
C CYS A 436 4.05 -3.08 -14.74
N GLN A 437 3.44 -2.44 -15.72
CA GLN A 437 3.56 -2.79 -17.13
C GLN A 437 4.28 -1.66 -17.86
N ALA A 438 5.18 -2.04 -18.76
CA ALA A 438 5.95 -1.09 -19.55
C ALA A 438 6.15 -1.62 -20.97
N GLU A 439 6.29 -0.69 -21.90
CA GLU A 439 6.80 -0.95 -23.25
C GLU A 439 8.29 -0.61 -23.28
N GLY A 440 9.07 -1.31 -24.09
CA GLY A 440 10.52 -1.12 -24.16
C GLY A 440 11.02 -0.77 -25.57
N THR A 441 11.69 0.37 -25.69
CA THR A 441 12.34 0.81 -26.94
C THR A 441 13.77 0.32 -27.01
N LEU A 442 14.17 -0.28 -28.14
CA LEU A 442 15.53 -0.73 -28.36
C LEU A 442 16.50 0.45 -28.45
N ARG A 443 17.49 0.53 -27.56
CA ARG A 443 18.53 1.56 -27.58
C ARG A 443 19.79 1.10 -28.30
N SER A 444 20.21 -0.14 -28.09
CA SER A 444 21.39 -0.70 -28.73
C SER A 444 21.34 -2.23 -28.80
N THR A 445 22.08 -2.78 -29.75
CA THR A 445 22.20 -4.22 -30.00
C THR A 445 23.67 -4.61 -30.12
N GLY A 446 24.02 -5.83 -29.75
CA GLY A 446 25.39 -6.35 -29.86
C GLY A 446 25.57 -7.55 -28.95
N THR A 447 26.64 -7.54 -28.15
CA THR A 447 26.84 -8.52 -27.07
C THR A 447 25.83 -8.37 -25.94
N LEU A 448 25.27 -7.17 -25.79
CA LEU A 448 24.20 -6.83 -24.87
C LEU A 448 23.07 -6.16 -25.65
N LEU A 449 21.85 -6.37 -25.19
CA LEU A 449 20.67 -5.68 -25.70
C LEU A 449 20.21 -4.67 -24.65
N VAL A 450 20.14 -3.39 -25.03
CA VAL A 450 19.75 -2.31 -24.11
C VAL A 450 18.39 -1.78 -24.50
N ILE A 451 17.48 -1.73 -23.53
CA ILE A 451 16.08 -1.32 -23.70
C ILE A 451 15.78 -0.18 -22.75
N ALA A 452 15.20 0.90 -23.26
CA ALA A 452 14.64 1.95 -22.42
C ALA A 452 13.16 1.66 -22.15
N PRO A 453 12.78 1.33 -20.90
CA PRO A 453 11.39 1.06 -20.56
C PRO A 453 10.58 2.36 -20.42
N ARG A 454 9.30 2.28 -20.74
CA ARG A 454 8.28 3.32 -20.49
C ARG A 454 7.06 2.67 -19.87
N THR A 455 6.78 3.02 -18.61
CA THR A 455 5.60 2.52 -17.89
C THR A 455 4.31 2.91 -18.63
N THR A 456 3.47 1.93 -18.93
CA THR A 456 2.17 2.10 -19.59
C THR A 456 1.03 1.99 -18.59
N THR A 457 1.09 1.02 -17.68
CA THR A 457 0.11 0.87 -16.59
C THR A 457 0.82 0.52 -15.29
N ALA A 458 0.20 0.93 -14.18
CA ALA A 458 0.75 0.77 -12.85
C ALA A 458 -0.39 0.57 -11.84
N THR A 459 -0.26 -0.42 -10.97
CA THR A 459 -1.24 -0.72 -9.93
C THR A 459 -0.53 -1.03 -8.63
N PRO A 460 -0.55 -0.14 -7.62
CA PRO A 460 -1.04 1.24 -7.69
C PRO A 460 -0.05 2.16 -8.45
N THR A 461 -0.56 3.25 -9.01
CA THR A 461 0.19 4.12 -9.94
C THR A 461 1.48 4.70 -9.35
N HIS A 462 1.51 4.97 -8.05
CA HIS A 462 2.63 5.64 -7.39
C HIS A 462 3.82 4.72 -7.07
N LEU A 463 3.67 3.40 -7.18
CA LEU A 463 4.72 2.42 -6.85
C LEU A 463 5.53 1.96 -8.06
N CYS A 464 5.14 2.35 -9.28
CA CYS A 464 5.85 1.99 -10.49
C CYS A 464 6.72 3.15 -10.96
N THR A 465 7.93 3.26 -10.41
CA THR A 465 8.94 4.20 -10.91
C THR A 465 9.49 3.69 -12.25
N PRO A 466 9.69 4.55 -13.26
CA PRO A 466 10.36 4.16 -14.49
C PRO A 466 11.74 3.60 -14.14
N ALA A 467 11.99 2.35 -14.50
CA ALA A 467 13.30 1.76 -14.31
C ALA A 467 14.32 2.43 -15.22
N GLY A 468 15.59 2.47 -14.80
CA GLY A 468 16.70 2.80 -15.69
C GLY A 468 16.79 1.82 -16.86
N ASP A 469 17.68 2.12 -17.82
CA ASP A 469 17.90 1.27 -18.98
C ASP A 469 18.11 -0.20 -18.56
N ILE A 470 17.39 -1.10 -19.23
CA ILE A 470 17.45 -2.54 -19.01
C ILE A 470 18.52 -3.10 -19.92
N THR A 471 19.51 -3.76 -19.33
CA THR A 471 20.54 -4.48 -20.06
C THR A 471 20.27 -5.97 -20.01
N LEU A 472 20.19 -6.60 -21.18
CA LEU A 472 19.95 -8.02 -21.34
C LEU A 472 21.17 -8.72 -21.93
N ARG A 473 21.49 -9.90 -21.38
CA ARG A 473 22.52 -10.80 -21.92
C ARG A 473 21.96 -12.20 -22.05
N THR A 474 21.87 -12.70 -23.28
CA THR A 474 21.47 -14.09 -23.55
C THR A 474 22.59 -15.07 -23.20
N HIS A 475 22.21 -16.25 -22.71
CA HIS A 475 23.07 -17.41 -22.54
C HIS A 475 22.60 -18.58 -23.43
N GLY A 476 22.03 -18.25 -24.60
CA GLY A 476 21.35 -19.23 -25.45
C GLY A 476 20.06 -19.70 -24.80
N ASP A 477 19.76 -21.00 -24.94
CA ASP A 477 18.56 -21.60 -24.34
C ASP A 477 18.63 -21.68 -22.80
N ALA A 478 19.81 -21.44 -22.20
CA ALA A 478 20.01 -21.52 -20.76
C ALA A 478 19.38 -20.35 -19.98
N GLY A 479 19.06 -19.23 -20.63
CA GLY A 479 18.42 -18.09 -19.97
C GLY A 479 18.86 -16.73 -20.48
N LEU A 480 18.25 -15.70 -19.90
CA LEU A 480 18.48 -14.30 -20.17
C LEU A 480 18.82 -13.59 -18.85
N THR A 481 20.05 -13.09 -18.71
CA THR A 481 20.38 -12.21 -17.58
C THR A 481 19.83 -10.82 -17.85
N TRP A 482 18.99 -10.34 -16.95
CA TRP A 482 18.49 -8.98 -16.90
C TRP A 482 19.25 -8.18 -15.85
N LYS A 483 19.59 -6.93 -16.17
CA LYS A 483 20.12 -5.96 -15.22
C LYS A 483 19.46 -4.59 -15.39
N SER A 484 18.96 -4.01 -14.30
CA SER A 484 18.44 -2.63 -14.24
C SER A 484 18.41 -2.16 -12.78
N ASP A 485 18.76 -0.90 -12.51
CA ASP A 485 18.71 -0.25 -11.19
C ASP A 485 19.34 -1.07 -10.04
N GLY A 486 20.51 -1.67 -10.32
CA GLY A 486 21.23 -2.50 -9.35
C GLY A 486 20.65 -3.91 -9.15
N ILE A 487 19.48 -4.21 -9.72
CA ILE A 487 18.86 -5.53 -9.67
C ILE A 487 19.39 -6.37 -10.83
N THR A 488 19.85 -7.58 -10.52
CA THR A 488 20.23 -8.59 -11.51
C THR A 488 19.35 -9.82 -11.33
N VAL A 489 18.67 -10.26 -12.39
CA VAL A 489 17.80 -11.44 -12.36
C VAL A 489 18.12 -12.35 -13.55
N THR A 490 18.02 -13.66 -13.36
CA THR A 490 18.10 -14.63 -14.43
C THR A 490 16.69 -15.03 -14.84
N LEU A 491 16.34 -14.75 -16.08
CA LEU A 491 15.06 -15.13 -16.67
C LEU A 491 15.26 -16.42 -17.48
N HIS A 492 14.27 -17.31 -17.43
CA HIS A 492 14.18 -18.51 -18.25
C HIS A 492 13.08 -18.32 -19.30
N ARG A 493 13.12 -19.16 -20.35
CA ARG A 493 12.10 -19.10 -21.39
C ARG A 493 10.75 -19.44 -20.80
N ALA A 494 9.76 -18.58 -21.00
CA ALA A 494 8.42 -18.86 -20.53
C ALA A 494 7.85 -20.09 -21.25
N SER A 495 7.17 -20.96 -20.49
CA SER A 495 6.59 -22.19 -21.03
C SER A 495 5.51 -21.95 -22.10
N SER A 496 4.97 -20.73 -22.15
CA SER A 496 4.07 -20.28 -23.22
C SER A 496 4.15 -18.76 -23.37
N PRO A 497 4.29 -18.23 -24.60
CA PRO A 497 4.42 -16.79 -24.84
C PRO A 497 3.12 -16.01 -24.56
N ASP A 498 1.96 -16.60 -24.88
CA ASP A 498 0.65 -15.91 -24.82
C ASP A 498 -0.38 -16.67 -23.98
N ARG A 499 0.02 -17.15 -22.80
CA ARG A 499 -0.89 -17.94 -21.98
C ARG A 499 -2.04 -17.07 -21.48
N ALA A 500 -3.19 -17.26 -22.11
CA ALA A 500 -4.43 -16.80 -21.55
C ALA A 500 -4.75 -17.58 -20.26
N VAL A 501 -5.65 -17.07 -19.42
CA VAL A 501 -6.16 -17.79 -18.23
C VAL A 501 -6.54 -19.23 -18.63
N PRO A 502 -5.98 -20.27 -18.01
CA PRO A 502 -6.35 -21.63 -18.34
C PRO A 502 -7.82 -21.88 -17.99
N ALA A 503 -8.54 -22.57 -18.87
CA ALA A 503 -9.98 -22.82 -18.74
C ALA A 503 -10.43 -23.32 -17.35
N PRO A 504 -9.67 -24.19 -16.62
CA PRO A 504 -10.06 -24.61 -15.27
C PRO A 504 -10.26 -23.46 -14.27
N TYR A 505 -9.54 -22.34 -14.42
CA TYR A 505 -9.65 -21.20 -13.51
C TYR A 505 -10.83 -20.27 -13.85
N VAL A 506 -11.34 -20.31 -15.07
CA VAL A 506 -12.39 -19.41 -15.54
C VAL A 506 -13.71 -19.74 -14.85
N GLY A 507 -14.44 -18.70 -14.42
CA GLY A 507 -15.73 -18.82 -13.76
C GLY A 507 -15.86 -17.95 -12.52
N THR A 508 -16.95 -18.14 -11.79
CA THR A 508 -17.20 -17.49 -10.51
C THR A 508 -16.90 -18.44 -9.37
N TRP A 509 -16.22 -17.92 -8.37
CA TRP A 509 -15.67 -18.60 -7.22
C TRP A 509 -16.15 -17.88 -5.97
N TRP A 510 -16.45 -18.62 -4.91
CA TRP A 510 -16.94 -18.08 -3.66
C TRP A 510 -16.18 -18.67 -2.47
N ALA A 511 -15.90 -17.86 -1.46
CA ALA A 511 -15.36 -18.30 -0.18
C ALA A 511 -15.98 -17.50 0.97
N GLN A 512 -16.15 -18.15 2.12
CA GLN A 512 -16.45 -17.48 3.39
C GLN A 512 -15.14 -16.99 4.03
N ASP A 513 -15.14 -15.78 4.61
CA ASP A 513 -14.04 -15.35 5.47
C ASP A 513 -14.04 -16.16 6.78
N GLY A 514 -12.96 -16.90 7.02
CA GLY A 514 -12.82 -17.69 8.25
C GLY A 514 -12.74 -16.84 9.52
N ASN A 515 -12.37 -15.57 9.41
CA ASN A 515 -12.28 -14.64 10.54
C ASN A 515 -13.60 -13.93 10.83
N ASP A 516 -14.46 -13.80 9.81
CA ASP A 516 -15.76 -13.16 9.92
C ASP A 516 -16.82 -14.02 9.19
N PRO A 517 -17.65 -14.79 9.92
CA PRO A 517 -18.67 -15.65 9.32
C PRO A 517 -19.80 -14.86 8.65
N THR A 518 -19.83 -13.53 8.76
CA THR A 518 -20.76 -12.66 8.04
C THR A 518 -20.15 -12.17 6.73
N SER A 519 -18.82 -12.22 6.59
CA SER A 519 -18.10 -11.77 5.39
C SER A 519 -17.84 -12.89 4.40
N SER A 520 -18.21 -12.68 3.15
CA SER A 520 -17.89 -13.58 2.05
C SER A 520 -17.20 -12.83 0.91
N VAL A 521 -16.43 -13.58 0.12
CA VAL A 521 -15.78 -13.07 -1.08
C VAL A 521 -16.24 -13.85 -2.29
N ARG A 522 -16.67 -13.13 -3.31
CA ARG A 522 -16.98 -13.66 -4.63
C ARG A 522 -15.95 -13.14 -5.62
N MET A 523 -15.31 -14.05 -6.33
CA MET A 523 -14.30 -13.75 -7.33
C MET A 523 -14.77 -14.27 -8.68
N THR A 524 -14.71 -13.44 -9.74
CA THR A 524 -14.99 -13.89 -11.11
C THR A 524 -13.75 -13.72 -11.97
N ILE A 525 -13.24 -14.83 -12.51
CA ILE A 525 -12.07 -14.87 -13.39
C ILE A 525 -12.55 -15.02 -14.83
N ARG A 526 -12.16 -14.07 -15.69
CA ARG A 526 -12.48 -14.10 -17.12
C ARG A 526 -11.28 -14.52 -17.95
N GLN A 527 -11.55 -15.13 -19.10
CA GLN A 527 -10.54 -15.41 -20.11
C GLN A 527 -9.86 -14.11 -20.55
N GLY A 528 -8.54 -14.15 -20.72
CA GLY A 528 -7.76 -13.03 -21.26
C GLY A 528 -6.26 -13.32 -21.23
N ALA A 529 -5.47 -12.52 -21.93
CA ALA A 529 -4.02 -12.62 -21.95
C ALA A 529 -3.38 -12.09 -20.65
N LEU A 530 -2.12 -12.44 -20.41
CA LEU A 530 -1.30 -11.83 -19.36
C LEU A 530 -1.31 -10.31 -19.47
N GLY A 531 -1.35 -9.65 -18.32
CA GLY A 531 -1.44 -8.20 -18.21
C GLY A 531 -2.80 -7.59 -18.61
N LYS A 532 -3.74 -8.38 -19.14
CA LYS A 532 -5.07 -7.90 -19.56
C LYS A 532 -6.21 -8.63 -18.87
N ALA A 533 -6.05 -9.92 -18.60
CA ALA A 533 -7.04 -10.72 -17.90
C ALA A 533 -7.29 -10.16 -16.50
N ARG A 534 -8.57 -10.16 -16.11
CA ARG A 534 -9.02 -9.60 -14.83
C ARG A 534 -9.70 -10.68 -14.00
N ALA A 535 -9.39 -10.66 -12.71
CA ALA A 535 -10.22 -11.25 -11.66
C ALA A 535 -10.95 -10.09 -10.98
N THR A 536 -12.27 -10.11 -10.96
CA THR A 536 -13.09 -9.12 -10.24
C THR A 536 -13.54 -9.70 -8.91
N PHE A 537 -13.54 -8.89 -7.87
CA PHE A 537 -13.85 -9.29 -6.50
C PHE A 537 -15.01 -8.47 -5.97
N THR A 538 -15.88 -9.15 -5.22
CA THR A 538 -16.88 -8.52 -4.35
C THR A 538 -16.72 -9.13 -2.97
N TRP A 539 -16.44 -8.29 -1.97
CA TRP A 539 -16.42 -8.67 -0.57
C TRP A 539 -17.66 -8.09 0.10
N ASP A 540 -18.50 -8.95 0.64
CA ASP A 540 -19.76 -8.59 1.26
C ASP A 540 -19.77 -9.06 2.71
N GLY A 541 -20.08 -8.18 3.65
CA GLY A 541 -20.34 -8.50 5.06
C GLY A 541 -21.39 -7.56 5.67
N ASP A 542 -21.84 -7.83 6.89
CA ASP A 542 -22.94 -7.07 7.53
C ASP A 542 -22.65 -5.55 7.63
N ALA A 543 -21.36 -5.20 7.71
CA ALA A 543 -20.91 -3.83 7.90
C ALA A 543 -20.10 -3.28 6.71
N HIS A 544 -19.92 -4.06 5.63
CA HIS A 544 -19.13 -3.59 4.50
C HIS A 544 -19.47 -4.23 3.16
N HIS A 545 -19.20 -3.47 2.11
CA HIS A 545 -19.24 -3.93 0.72
C HIS A 545 -18.02 -3.35 -0.01
N CYS A 546 -17.16 -4.22 -0.54
CA CYS A 546 -15.99 -3.85 -1.32
C CYS A 546 -16.10 -4.43 -2.72
N GLU A 547 -15.77 -3.64 -3.73
CA GLU A 547 -15.55 -4.13 -5.08
C GLU A 547 -14.14 -3.77 -5.53
N GLY A 548 -13.54 -4.66 -6.31
CA GLY A 548 -12.23 -4.42 -6.88
C GLY A 548 -11.87 -5.39 -7.98
N PHE A 549 -10.67 -5.22 -8.53
CA PHE A 549 -10.14 -6.16 -9.51
C PHE A 549 -8.62 -6.29 -9.41
N SER A 550 -8.11 -7.44 -9.84
CA SER A 550 -6.68 -7.68 -10.04
C SER A 550 -6.41 -8.07 -11.48
N ILE A 551 -5.22 -7.74 -11.97
CA ILE A 551 -4.75 -8.09 -13.31
C ILE A 551 -3.82 -9.30 -13.24
N LEU A 552 -3.94 -10.22 -14.20
CA LEU A 552 -3.13 -11.43 -14.28
C LEU A 552 -1.66 -11.09 -14.58
N ALA A 553 -0.77 -11.50 -13.68
CA ALA A 553 0.68 -11.34 -13.81
C ALA A 553 1.39 -12.62 -14.28
N SER A 554 0.86 -13.80 -13.97
CA SER A 554 1.46 -15.07 -14.40
C SER A 554 0.43 -16.16 -14.65
N GLY A 555 0.73 -17.02 -15.63
CA GLY A 555 -0.12 -18.12 -16.08
C GLY A 555 0.65 -19.42 -16.23
N GLY A 556 1.08 -20.01 -15.12
CA GLY A 556 1.88 -21.24 -15.07
C GLY A 556 1.09 -22.44 -14.56
N ASP A 557 1.73 -23.22 -13.67
CA ASP A 557 1.05 -24.23 -12.86
C ASP A 557 0.13 -23.60 -11.80
N THR A 558 0.48 -22.38 -11.39
CA THR A 558 -0.34 -21.47 -10.59
C THR A 558 -0.70 -20.22 -11.39
N LEU A 559 -1.79 -19.56 -11.01
CA LEU A 559 -2.06 -18.19 -11.47
C LEU A 559 -1.57 -17.19 -10.44
N VAL A 560 -0.93 -16.13 -10.91
CA VAL A 560 -0.56 -15.01 -10.06
C VAL A 560 -1.30 -13.78 -10.54
N PHE A 561 -2.07 -13.16 -9.64
CA PHE A 561 -2.72 -11.89 -9.87
C PHE A 561 -1.99 -10.82 -9.06
N GLY A 562 -1.83 -9.64 -9.67
CA GLY A 562 -1.27 -8.48 -8.98
C GLY A 562 -2.17 -7.97 -7.85
N PRO A 563 -1.75 -6.90 -7.17
CA PRO A 563 -2.52 -6.28 -6.10
C PRO A 563 -3.91 -5.85 -6.58
N GLU A 564 -4.88 -5.84 -5.68
CA GLU A 564 -6.25 -5.47 -5.98
C GLU A 564 -6.41 -3.95 -6.11
N THR A 565 -7.01 -3.49 -7.20
CA THR A 565 -7.52 -2.11 -7.30
C THR A 565 -8.93 -2.08 -6.73
N VAL A 566 -9.12 -1.36 -5.62
CA VAL A 566 -10.44 -1.14 -5.04
C VAL A 566 -11.19 -0.12 -5.91
N THR A 567 -12.37 -0.49 -6.39
CA THR A 567 -13.25 0.34 -7.23
C THR A 567 -14.47 0.86 -6.48
N ALA A 568 -14.90 0.16 -5.42
CA ALA A 568 -15.95 0.63 -4.53
C ALA A 568 -15.67 0.18 -3.09
N SER A 569 -16.05 1.01 -2.12
CA SER A 569 -15.91 0.74 -0.69
C SER A 569 -17.10 1.36 0.03
N GLN A 570 -17.85 0.53 0.76
CA GLN A 570 -18.91 0.98 1.66
C GLN A 570 -18.65 0.35 3.03
N PRO A 571 -18.49 1.15 4.10
CA PRO A 571 -18.27 2.59 4.09
C PRO A 571 -17.07 3.02 3.25
N GLU A 572 -17.04 4.28 2.82
CA GLU A 572 -15.91 4.81 2.06
C GLU A 572 -14.61 4.69 2.87
N GLY A 573 -13.52 4.27 2.22
CA GLY A 573 -12.22 4.08 2.85
C GLY A 573 -12.09 2.86 3.76
N PHE A 574 -13.15 2.05 3.93
CA PHE A 574 -13.11 0.81 4.71
C PHE A 574 -12.24 -0.25 4.04
N CYS A 575 -12.38 -0.40 2.73
CA CYS A 575 -11.73 -1.46 1.96
C CYS A 575 -10.28 -1.07 1.63
N THR A 576 -9.34 -1.96 1.95
CA THR A 576 -7.92 -1.78 1.64
C THR A 576 -7.52 -2.65 0.45
N GLN A 577 -6.51 -2.19 -0.28
CA GLN A 577 -5.90 -2.97 -1.36
C GLN A 577 -5.33 -4.27 -0.77
N THR A 578 -5.78 -5.41 -1.30
CA THR A 578 -5.14 -6.69 -0.98
C THR A 578 -3.88 -6.86 -1.83
N PRO A 579 -2.79 -7.42 -1.26
CA PRO A 579 -1.59 -7.79 -1.99
C PRO A 579 -1.81 -8.77 -3.14
N SER A 580 -0.75 -8.97 -3.93
CA SER A 580 -0.69 -9.99 -4.97
C SER A 580 -1.02 -11.38 -4.43
N ARG A 581 -1.76 -12.15 -5.23
CA ARG A 581 -2.33 -13.45 -4.85
C ARG A 581 -1.85 -14.56 -5.77
N VAL A 582 -1.60 -15.73 -5.19
CA VAL A 582 -1.27 -16.95 -5.91
C VAL A 582 -2.44 -17.93 -5.80
N MET A 583 -2.86 -18.48 -6.93
CA MET A 583 -3.97 -19.42 -7.04
C MET A 583 -3.45 -20.75 -7.53
N THR A 584 -3.80 -21.81 -6.82
CA THR A 584 -3.52 -23.18 -7.23
C THR A 584 -4.46 -23.64 -8.32
N ARG A 585 -4.04 -24.62 -9.12
CA ARG A 585 -4.93 -25.24 -10.11
C ARG A 585 -6.16 -25.81 -9.42
N PRO A 586 -7.38 -25.49 -9.88
CA PRO A 586 -8.57 -26.02 -9.25
C PRO A 586 -8.64 -27.55 -9.31
N GLN A 587 -9.12 -28.15 -8.23
CA GLN A 587 -9.36 -29.59 -8.06
C GLN A 587 -10.73 -29.77 -7.42
N ASP A 588 -11.58 -30.65 -7.99
CA ASP A 588 -12.93 -30.92 -7.49
C ASP A 588 -13.77 -29.66 -7.21
N ASP A 589 -13.72 -28.70 -8.15
CA ASP A 589 -14.37 -27.39 -8.03
C ASP A 589 -13.95 -26.54 -6.82
N THR A 590 -12.79 -26.84 -6.24
CA THR A 590 -12.15 -26.04 -5.22
C THR A 590 -10.85 -25.42 -5.74
N MET A 591 -10.52 -24.23 -5.25
CA MET A 591 -9.30 -23.51 -5.59
C MET A 591 -8.71 -22.87 -4.34
N HIS A 592 -7.45 -23.18 -4.03
CA HIS A 592 -6.73 -22.49 -2.97
C HIS A 592 -6.12 -21.20 -3.49
N VAL A 593 -6.38 -20.11 -2.77
CA VAL A 593 -5.87 -18.78 -3.03
C VAL A 593 -5.10 -18.31 -1.81
N GLN A 594 -3.86 -17.85 -2.00
CA GLN A 594 -2.98 -17.40 -0.93
C GLN A 594 -2.34 -16.05 -1.23
N TRP A 595 -2.06 -15.28 -0.18
CA TRP A 595 -1.29 -14.04 -0.27
C TRP A 595 -0.58 -13.74 1.06
N ALA A 596 0.43 -12.89 1.01
CA ALA A 596 1.08 -12.36 2.21
C ALA A 596 0.27 -11.22 2.81
N ASP A 597 -0.17 -11.37 4.05
CA ASP A 597 -0.99 -10.41 4.80
C ASP A 597 -0.13 -9.34 5.50
N SER A 598 1.08 -9.72 5.94
CA SER A 598 1.98 -8.81 6.66
C SER A 598 2.91 -8.02 5.74
N PRO A 599 3.35 -6.81 6.15
CA PRO A 599 4.27 -5.99 5.38
C PRO A 599 5.66 -6.61 5.14
N ASP A 600 6.05 -7.61 5.94
CA ASP A 600 7.30 -8.34 5.82
C ASP A 600 7.15 -9.67 5.06
N GLY A 601 5.93 -10.06 4.68
CA GLY A 601 5.65 -11.29 3.95
C GLY A 601 5.57 -12.55 4.81
N THR A 602 5.73 -12.45 6.13
CA THR A 602 5.83 -13.61 7.04
C THR A 602 4.50 -14.27 7.35
N GLN A 603 3.39 -13.51 7.34
CA GLN A 603 2.06 -14.04 7.57
C GLN A 603 1.36 -14.29 6.24
N LEU A 604 1.07 -15.56 5.96
CA LEU A 604 0.28 -15.95 4.80
C LEU A 604 -1.18 -16.08 5.19
N ARG A 605 -2.05 -15.47 4.40
CA ARG A 605 -3.49 -15.68 4.45
C ARG A 605 -3.88 -16.59 3.29
N ALA A 606 -4.70 -17.60 3.57
CA ALA A 606 -5.14 -18.57 2.59
C ALA A 606 -6.65 -18.78 2.67
N PHE A 607 -7.28 -18.93 1.51
CA PHE A 607 -8.70 -19.19 1.34
C PHE A 607 -8.89 -20.41 0.45
N THR A 608 -9.95 -21.15 0.72
CA THR A 608 -10.44 -22.19 -0.18
C THR A 608 -11.72 -21.69 -0.82
N PHE A 609 -11.65 -21.41 -2.12
CA PHE A 609 -12.80 -21.02 -2.92
C PHE A 609 -13.48 -22.26 -3.47
N SER A 610 -14.80 -22.24 -3.52
CA SER A 610 -15.63 -23.22 -4.22
C SER A 610 -16.23 -22.58 -5.46
N ARG A 611 -16.37 -23.33 -6.56
CA ARG A 611 -17.02 -22.83 -7.77
C ARG A 611 -18.50 -22.56 -7.48
N VAL A 612 -18.99 -21.42 -7.97
CA VAL A 612 -20.42 -21.11 -7.99
C VAL A 612 -20.99 -21.70 -9.28
N ASN A 613 -21.90 -22.66 -9.13
CA ASN A 613 -22.58 -23.32 -10.25
C ASN A 613 -23.64 -22.44 -10.92
#